data_AF-J6F0Z2-F1
#
_entry.id   AF-J6F0Z2-F1
#
_cell.length_a   1.000
_cell.length_b   1.000
_cell.length_c   1.000
_cell.angle_alpha   90.00
_cell.angle_beta   90.00
_cell.angle_gamma   90.00
#
_symmetry.space_group_name_H-M   'P 1'
#
loop_
_entity.id
_entity.type
_entity.pdbx_description
1 polymer ?
#
loop_
_entity_poly.entity_id
_entity_poly.type
_entity_poly.pdbx_seq_one_letter_code
_entity_poly.pdbx_strand_id
1 'polypeptide(L)'
;MPSGSPVSVSNPLKRARVDDGELGQVPSALTQTELHAQIRKLSRDELEGILLDLAPTTESVASAVKTLVEKKEAAERARVHDFDHYSKSAWYAINKKHDRKSGSKQYEAGYEVAHDIEDMFKTMSTQTHAHSPLATKRSALETMRKILKSICLHNSEVGRVVMNNIYGQMDCMIAVARCFNAEDVRQVAAEGLLDRIEELEQLAKQYCVFEELNEVLDIVSARLGVALTSA
;
A
#
# COMPACT_ATOMS: atom_id res chain seq x y z
N MET A 1 -55.27 -61.81 -29.56
CA MET A 1 -56.34 -62.20 -30.51
C MET A 1 -57.37 -61.07 -30.52
N PRO A 2 -57.89 -60.70 -31.70
CA PRO A 2 -57.41 -59.56 -32.50
C PRO A 2 -58.52 -58.51 -32.69
N SER A 3 -58.25 -57.35 -33.30
CA SER A 3 -58.77 -56.99 -34.64
C SER A 3 -58.93 -55.46 -34.61
N GLY A 4 -58.54 -54.62 -35.55
CA GLY A 4 -58.07 -54.75 -36.92
C GLY A 4 -58.31 -53.36 -37.56
N SER A 5 -57.29 -52.78 -38.19
CA SER A 5 -57.39 -51.56 -39.03
C SER A 5 -58.26 -51.84 -40.29
N PRO A 6 -58.77 -50.85 -41.08
CA PRO A 6 -57.90 -49.98 -41.90
C PRO A 6 -58.39 -48.55 -42.25
N VAL A 7 -57.38 -47.79 -42.66
CA VAL A 7 -57.24 -46.56 -43.46
C VAL A 7 -58.22 -46.39 -44.65
N SER A 8 -58.69 -45.16 -44.94
CA SER A 8 -58.63 -44.57 -46.30
C SER A 8 -58.99 -43.06 -46.40
N VAL A 9 -57.93 -42.27 -46.66
CA VAL A 9 -57.74 -41.19 -47.65
C VAL A 9 -58.89 -40.23 -48.03
N SER A 10 -58.68 -38.93 -47.79
CA SER A 10 -58.80 -37.88 -48.82
C SER A 10 -57.94 -36.66 -48.47
N ASN A 11 -57.12 -36.26 -49.44
CA ASN A 11 -56.16 -35.14 -49.45
C ASN A 11 -56.78 -34.00 -50.32
N PRO A 12 -56.13 -32.84 -50.52
CA PRO A 12 -55.84 -31.73 -49.60
C PRO A 12 -56.52 -30.41 -50.06
N LEU A 13 -56.61 -29.40 -49.20
CA LEU A 13 -56.77 -28.01 -49.65
C LEU A 13 -55.76 -27.10 -48.94
N LYS A 14 -54.68 -26.84 -49.66
CA LYS A 14 -53.79 -25.67 -49.63
C LYS A 14 -54.28 -24.55 -48.70
N ARG A 15 -53.58 -24.35 -47.58
CA ARG A 15 -53.53 -23.06 -46.89
C ARG A 15 -52.07 -22.70 -46.69
N ALA A 16 -51.70 -21.56 -47.28
CA ALA A 16 -50.39 -20.96 -47.19
C ALA A 16 -49.99 -20.78 -45.73
N ARG A 17 -48.78 -21.22 -45.37
CA ARG A 17 -48.17 -20.86 -44.09
C ARG A 17 -47.45 -19.53 -44.30
N VAL A 18 -47.90 -18.55 -43.52
CA VAL A 18 -47.27 -17.25 -43.33
C VAL A 18 -45.94 -17.49 -42.61
N ASP A 19 -44.96 -16.72 -43.05
CA ASP A 19 -43.61 -16.59 -42.51
C ASP A 19 -43.67 -16.30 -41.00
N ASP A 20 -43.34 -17.30 -40.18
CA ASP A 20 -43.22 -17.15 -38.73
C ASP A 20 -41.84 -16.54 -38.46
N GLY A 21 -41.89 -15.25 -38.10
CA GLY A 21 -40.74 -14.40 -37.86
C GLY A 21 -39.76 -14.92 -36.82
N GLU A 22 -38.53 -14.49 -37.04
CA GLU A 22 -37.36 -14.59 -36.19
C GLU A 22 -37.71 -14.60 -34.69
N LEU A 23 -37.54 -15.77 -34.07
CA LEU A 23 -37.43 -15.87 -32.63
C LEU A 23 -36.17 -15.10 -32.21
N GLY A 24 -36.39 -13.92 -31.65
CA GLY A 24 -35.38 -13.09 -31.02
C GLY A 24 -34.52 -13.94 -30.09
N GLN A 25 -33.27 -14.10 -30.50
CA GLN A 25 -32.24 -14.80 -29.76
C GLN A 25 -31.95 -13.99 -28.48
N VAL A 26 -32.41 -14.50 -27.33
CA VAL A 26 -32.01 -13.95 -26.03
C VAL A 26 -30.48 -14.01 -25.97
N PRO A 27 -29.78 -12.88 -25.74
CA PRO A 27 -28.32 -12.90 -25.70
C PRO A 27 -27.87 -13.90 -24.64
N SER A 28 -27.18 -14.95 -25.08
CA SER A 28 -26.62 -15.97 -24.20
C SER A 28 -25.79 -15.28 -23.14
N ALA A 29 -26.10 -15.55 -21.86
CA ALA A 29 -25.29 -15.08 -20.76
C ALA A 29 -23.83 -15.46 -21.03
N LEU A 30 -22.93 -14.47 -21.01
CA LEU A 30 -21.51 -14.69 -21.24
C LEU A 30 -21.00 -15.75 -20.27
N THR A 31 -20.24 -16.72 -20.78
CA THR A 31 -19.60 -17.69 -19.90
C THR A 31 -18.54 -16.98 -19.04
N GLN A 32 -18.24 -17.51 -17.86
CA GLN A 32 -17.24 -16.92 -16.96
C GLN A 32 -15.88 -16.70 -17.65
N THR A 33 -15.50 -17.61 -18.54
CA THR A 33 -14.25 -17.54 -19.31
C THR A 33 -14.25 -16.40 -20.33
N GLU A 34 -15.37 -16.20 -21.04
CA GLU A 34 -15.53 -15.10 -22.00
C GLU A 34 -15.59 -13.74 -21.29
N LEU A 35 -16.31 -13.68 -20.16
CA LEU A 35 -16.38 -12.49 -19.33
C LEU A 35 -14.99 -12.11 -18.80
N HIS A 36 -14.22 -13.08 -18.29
CA HIS A 36 -12.85 -12.84 -17.82
C HIS A 36 -11.92 -12.34 -18.95
N ALA A 37 -12.07 -12.89 -20.16
CA ALA A 37 -11.31 -12.43 -21.33
C ALA A 37 -11.67 -11.01 -21.75
N GLN A 38 -12.93 -10.59 -21.59
CA GLN A 38 -13.37 -9.22 -21.85
C GLN A 38 -12.92 -8.25 -20.76
N ILE A 39 -13.03 -8.63 -19.48
CA ILE A 39 -12.54 -7.83 -18.34
C ILE A 39 -11.05 -7.47 -18.50
N ARG A 40 -10.23 -8.41 -18.98
CA ARG A 40 -8.79 -8.17 -19.21
C ARG A 40 -8.48 -7.14 -20.30
N LYS A 41 -9.44 -6.80 -21.16
CA LYS A 41 -9.27 -5.78 -22.20
C LYS A 41 -9.60 -4.38 -21.70
N LEU A 42 -10.31 -4.28 -20.57
CA LEU A 42 -10.67 -3.01 -19.95
C LEU A 42 -9.49 -2.46 -19.14
N SER A 43 -9.32 -1.15 -19.19
CA SER A 43 -8.42 -0.42 -18.30
C SER A 43 -8.96 -0.43 -16.87
N ARG A 44 -8.09 -0.05 -15.92
CA ARG A 44 -8.48 0.07 -14.51
C ARG A 44 -9.62 1.07 -14.32
N ASP A 45 -9.56 2.19 -15.00
CA ASP A 45 -10.52 3.29 -14.86
C ASP A 45 -11.89 2.91 -15.43
N GLU A 46 -11.93 2.17 -16.53
CA GLU A 46 -13.18 1.63 -17.10
C GLU A 46 -13.83 0.59 -16.17
N LEU A 47 -13.02 -0.29 -15.56
CA LEU A 47 -13.51 -1.24 -14.56
C LEU A 47 -14.04 -0.55 -13.30
N GLU A 48 -13.35 0.49 -12.84
CA GLU A 48 -13.78 1.29 -11.71
C GLU A 48 -15.11 2.01 -12.00
N GLY A 49 -15.25 2.62 -13.19
CA GLY A 49 -16.50 3.24 -13.63
C GLY A 49 -17.67 2.25 -13.64
N ILE A 50 -17.47 1.07 -14.21
CA ILE A 50 -18.51 0.02 -14.23
C ILE A 50 -18.91 -0.40 -12.81
N LEU A 51 -17.95 -0.59 -11.91
CA LEU A 51 -18.24 -0.97 -10.52
C LEU A 51 -18.99 0.13 -9.77
N LEU A 52 -18.66 1.40 -10.01
CA LEU A 52 -19.32 2.55 -9.42
C LEU A 52 -20.76 2.72 -9.94
N ASP A 53 -21.00 2.44 -11.21
CA ASP A 53 -22.35 2.49 -11.80
C ASP A 53 -23.24 1.32 -11.35
N LEU A 54 -22.64 0.14 -11.11
CA LEU A 54 -23.37 -1.06 -10.68
C LEU A 54 -23.58 -1.12 -9.15
N ALA A 55 -22.74 -0.49 -8.35
CA ALA A 55 -22.84 -0.54 -6.89
C ALA A 55 -24.19 -0.01 -6.32
N PRO A 56 -24.79 1.08 -6.84
CA PRO A 56 -26.08 1.58 -6.36
C PRO A 56 -27.26 0.69 -6.77
N THR A 57 -27.14 -0.01 -7.90
CA THR A 57 -28.22 -0.82 -8.48
C THR A 57 -28.18 -2.28 -8.00
N THR A 58 -27.00 -2.76 -7.60
CA THR A 58 -26.77 -4.14 -7.18
C THR A 58 -26.07 -4.17 -5.83
N GLU A 59 -26.86 -4.32 -4.75
CA GLU A 59 -26.35 -4.41 -3.37
C GLU A 59 -25.28 -5.50 -3.19
N SER A 60 -25.38 -6.60 -3.95
CA SER A 60 -24.37 -7.67 -3.95
C SER A 60 -22.99 -7.22 -4.42
N VAL A 61 -22.88 -6.26 -5.35
CA VAL A 61 -21.59 -5.75 -5.85
C VAL A 61 -20.95 -4.88 -4.77
N ALA A 62 -21.72 -3.95 -4.20
CA ALA A 62 -21.26 -3.10 -3.09
C ALA A 62 -20.81 -3.94 -1.88
N SER A 63 -21.60 -4.95 -1.50
CA SER A 63 -21.29 -5.87 -0.41
C SER A 63 -20.03 -6.72 -0.69
N ALA A 64 -19.86 -7.21 -1.91
CA ALA A 64 -18.66 -7.97 -2.30
C ALA A 64 -17.39 -7.11 -2.27
N VAL A 65 -17.45 -5.87 -2.78
CA VAL A 65 -16.33 -4.91 -2.70
C VAL A 65 -16.00 -4.62 -1.25
N LYS A 66 -17.00 -4.28 -0.43
CA LYS A 66 -16.82 -4.02 1.02
C LYS A 66 -16.17 -5.21 1.73
N THR A 67 -16.68 -6.42 1.52
CA THR A 67 -16.15 -7.65 2.13
C THR A 67 -14.70 -7.89 1.72
N LEU A 68 -14.35 -7.66 0.45
CA LEU A 68 -12.97 -7.82 -0.03
C LEU A 68 -12.02 -6.78 0.58
N VAL A 69 -12.46 -5.53 0.70
CA VAL A 69 -11.70 -4.46 1.36
C VAL A 69 -11.50 -4.80 2.84
N GLU A 70 -12.58 -5.12 3.56
CA GLU A 70 -12.51 -5.50 4.98
C GLU A 70 -11.60 -6.71 5.21
N LYS A 71 -11.63 -7.71 4.32
CA LYS A 71 -10.74 -8.87 4.38
C LYS A 71 -9.28 -8.48 4.19
N LYS A 72 -8.98 -7.60 3.23
CA LYS A 72 -7.61 -7.08 3.02
C LYS A 72 -7.14 -6.30 4.23
N GLU A 73 -7.95 -5.36 4.72
CA GLU A 73 -7.60 -4.61 5.92
C GLU A 73 -7.45 -5.48 7.16
N ALA A 74 -8.27 -6.52 7.32
CA ALA A 74 -8.14 -7.46 8.43
C ALA A 74 -6.84 -8.27 8.35
N ALA A 75 -6.43 -8.67 7.14
CA ALA A 75 -5.14 -9.32 6.93
C ALA A 75 -3.97 -8.38 7.26
N GLU A 76 -4.06 -7.11 6.88
CA GLU A 76 -3.04 -6.10 7.23
C GLU A 76 -3.03 -5.81 8.75
N ARG A 77 -4.19 -5.72 9.41
CA ARG A 77 -4.31 -5.62 10.87
C ARG A 77 -3.71 -6.81 11.62
N ALA A 78 -3.62 -7.99 11.00
CA ALA A 78 -3.04 -9.18 11.63
C ALA A 78 -1.52 -9.24 11.49
N ARG A 79 -0.93 -8.51 10.54
CA ARG A 79 0.51 -8.55 10.25
C ARG A 79 1.27 -7.50 11.06
N VAL A 80 2.06 -7.97 12.02
CA VAL A 80 3.02 -7.13 12.74
C VAL A 80 4.37 -7.23 12.04
N HIS A 81 4.91 -6.09 11.59
CA HIS A 81 6.24 -6.00 11.02
C HIS A 81 7.19 -5.34 12.02
N ASP A 82 8.37 -5.92 12.20
CA ASP A 82 9.45 -5.35 13.00
C ASP A 82 10.64 -4.97 12.11
N PHE A 83 10.96 -3.68 12.10
CA PHE A 83 11.97 -3.08 11.24
C PHE A 83 13.29 -2.78 11.97
N ASP A 84 13.42 -3.08 13.27
CA ASP A 84 14.60 -2.69 14.07
C ASP A 84 15.93 -3.16 13.45
N HIS A 85 15.91 -4.30 12.75
CA HIS A 85 17.06 -4.84 12.02
C HIS A 85 17.64 -3.85 10.98
N TYR A 86 16.82 -3.02 10.33
CA TYR A 86 17.31 -2.01 9.38
C TYR A 86 18.16 -0.95 10.06
N SER A 87 17.80 -0.52 11.27
CA SER A 87 18.61 0.47 12.00
C SER A 87 20.01 -0.05 12.32
N LYS A 88 20.13 -1.32 12.72
CA LYS A 88 21.41 -1.98 12.98
C LYS A 88 22.22 -2.17 11.70
N SER A 89 21.55 -2.56 10.61
CA SER A 89 22.18 -2.74 9.30
C SER A 89 22.74 -1.43 8.76
N ALA A 90 21.93 -0.37 8.76
CA ALA A 90 22.34 0.97 8.32
C ALA A 90 23.51 1.50 9.16
N TRP A 91 23.42 1.41 10.49
CA TRP A 91 24.52 1.83 11.36
C TRP A 91 25.83 1.09 11.05
N TYR A 92 25.76 -0.22 10.86
CA TYR A 92 26.93 -1.04 10.50
C TYR A 92 27.50 -0.65 9.14
N ALA A 93 26.64 -0.46 8.14
CA ALA A 93 27.03 -0.06 6.79
C ALA A 93 27.73 1.30 6.78
N ILE A 94 27.17 2.28 7.49
CA ILE A 94 27.72 3.63 7.63
C ILE A 94 29.06 3.59 8.36
N ASN A 95 29.13 2.95 9.53
CA ASN A 95 30.25 3.18 10.46
C ASN A 95 31.36 2.13 10.40
N LYS A 96 31.08 0.91 9.92
CA LYS A 96 31.99 -0.24 10.14
C LYS A 96 32.26 -1.09 8.90
N LYS A 97 31.28 -1.33 8.03
CA LYS A 97 31.37 -2.28 6.91
C LYS A 97 32.55 -2.01 5.96
N HIS A 98 32.96 -0.75 5.83
CA HIS A 98 33.96 -0.31 4.85
C HIS A 98 35.14 0.46 5.48
N ASP A 99 35.28 0.44 6.81
CA ASP A 99 36.30 1.19 7.56
C ASP A 99 37.75 0.87 7.13
N ARG A 100 38.00 -0.37 6.71
CA ARG A 100 39.30 -0.88 6.25
C ARG A 100 39.60 -0.62 4.76
N LYS A 101 38.64 -0.11 3.99
CA LYS A 101 38.85 0.23 2.58
C LYS A 101 39.64 1.54 2.46
N SER A 102 40.32 1.74 1.33
CA SER A 102 40.94 3.03 0.99
C SER A 102 39.88 4.13 0.82
N GLY A 103 40.25 5.40 1.02
CA GLY A 103 39.32 6.53 0.93
C GLY A 103 38.50 6.57 -0.37
N SER A 104 39.12 6.32 -1.53
CA SER A 104 38.41 6.23 -2.82
C SER A 104 37.34 5.14 -2.85
N LYS A 105 37.64 3.97 -2.27
CA LYS A 105 36.70 2.83 -2.18
C LYS A 105 35.65 3.04 -1.10
N GLN A 106 35.93 3.83 -0.06
CA GLN A 106 34.94 4.26 0.92
C GLN A 106 33.97 5.27 0.29
N TYR A 107 34.47 6.16 -0.56
CA TYR A 107 33.65 7.11 -1.29
C TYR A 107 32.65 6.41 -2.23
N GLU A 108 33.12 5.48 -3.07
CA GLU A 108 32.25 4.64 -3.93
C GLU A 108 31.22 3.85 -3.10
N ALA A 109 31.66 3.20 -2.02
CA ALA A 109 30.77 2.46 -1.14
C ALA A 109 29.73 3.35 -0.44
N GLY A 110 30.03 4.64 -0.25
CA GLY A 110 29.09 5.62 0.29
C GLY A 110 27.82 5.76 -0.54
N TYR A 111 27.93 5.73 -1.87
CA TYR A 111 26.75 5.78 -2.75
C TYR A 111 25.92 4.50 -2.67
N GLU A 112 26.57 3.33 -2.64
CA GLU A 112 25.88 2.04 -2.47
C GLU A 112 25.10 2.04 -1.15
N VAL A 113 25.73 2.48 -0.05
CA VAL A 113 25.08 2.55 1.26
C VAL A 113 23.95 3.57 1.28
N ALA A 114 24.08 4.70 0.60
CA ALA A 114 23.01 5.69 0.50
C ALA A 114 21.78 5.08 -0.19
N HIS A 115 21.99 4.39 -1.32
CA HIS A 115 20.93 3.71 -2.04
C HIS A 115 20.26 2.60 -1.21
N ASP A 116 21.07 1.77 -0.54
CA ASP A 116 20.57 0.73 0.37
C ASP A 116 19.63 1.34 1.44
N ILE A 117 20.00 2.49 2.02
CA ILE A 117 19.19 3.18 3.02
C ILE A 117 17.88 3.70 2.42
N GLU A 118 17.91 4.31 1.24
CA GLU A 118 16.69 4.76 0.55
C GLU A 118 15.70 3.59 0.36
N ASP A 119 16.19 2.42 -0.03
CA ASP A 119 15.38 1.23 -0.21
C ASP A 119 14.82 0.68 1.11
N MET A 120 15.57 0.80 2.22
CA MET A 120 15.02 0.52 3.56
C MET A 120 13.85 1.45 3.89
N PHE A 121 13.97 2.75 3.60
CA PHE A 121 12.89 3.72 3.84
C PHE A 121 11.66 3.42 2.99
N LYS A 122 11.85 3.17 1.69
CA LYS A 122 10.76 2.76 0.78
C LYS A 122 10.09 1.47 1.24
N THR A 123 10.87 0.49 1.70
CA THR A 123 10.33 -0.78 2.19
C THR A 123 9.47 -0.58 3.43
N MET A 124 9.96 0.20 4.41
CA MET A 124 9.20 0.50 5.63
C MET A 124 7.93 1.31 5.33
N SER A 125 7.99 2.31 4.43
CA SER A 125 6.83 3.12 4.09
C SER A 125 5.78 2.33 3.29
N THR A 126 6.20 1.46 2.37
CA THR A 126 5.29 0.61 1.58
C THR A 126 4.65 -0.52 2.38
N GLN A 127 5.27 -0.97 3.47
CA GLN A 127 4.71 -1.99 4.37
C GLN A 127 3.93 -1.41 5.56
N THR A 128 3.87 -0.08 5.68
CA THR A 128 3.12 0.60 6.73
C THR A 128 1.88 1.26 6.15
N HIS A 129 0.72 0.86 6.64
CA HIS A 129 -0.58 1.33 6.17
C HIS A 129 -1.42 1.88 7.32
N ALA A 130 -2.48 2.62 7.00
CA ALA A 130 -3.42 3.17 7.97
C ALA A 130 -4.05 2.07 8.86
N HIS A 131 -4.27 0.88 8.31
CA HIS A 131 -4.83 -0.27 9.02
C HIS A 131 -3.76 -1.19 9.63
N SER A 132 -2.46 -0.91 9.46
CA SER A 132 -1.43 -1.70 10.13
C SER A 132 -1.55 -1.56 11.66
N PRO A 133 -1.11 -2.56 12.44
CA PRO A 133 -1.02 -2.44 13.89
C PRO A 133 -0.15 -1.27 14.32
N LEU A 134 -0.45 -0.68 15.48
CA LEU A 134 0.39 0.35 16.09
C LEU A 134 1.85 -0.10 16.21
N ALA A 135 2.07 -1.37 16.58
CA ALA A 135 3.42 -1.95 16.69
C ALA A 135 4.23 -1.79 15.39
N THR A 136 3.60 -2.02 14.23
CA THR A 136 4.21 -1.85 12.90
C THR A 136 4.52 -0.39 12.63
N LYS A 137 3.52 0.51 12.77
CA LYS A 137 3.68 1.95 12.52
C LYS A 137 4.79 2.55 13.38
N ARG A 138 4.79 2.20 14.67
CA ARG A 138 5.80 2.60 15.65
C ARG A 138 7.18 2.05 15.29
N SER A 139 7.29 0.76 14.96
CA SER A 139 8.57 0.15 14.57
C SER A 139 9.15 0.83 13.35
N ALA A 140 8.33 1.15 12.34
CA ALA A 140 8.77 1.85 11.14
C ALA A 140 9.31 3.26 11.47
N LEU A 141 8.52 4.08 12.16
CA LEU A 141 8.90 5.46 12.46
C LEU A 141 10.13 5.55 13.39
N GLU A 142 10.19 4.71 14.42
CA GLU A 142 11.35 4.66 15.33
C GLU A 142 12.60 4.16 14.62
N THR A 143 12.47 3.19 13.70
CA THR A 143 13.60 2.68 12.91
C THR A 143 14.13 3.74 11.95
N MET A 144 13.24 4.42 11.20
CA MET A 144 13.60 5.55 10.34
C MET A 144 14.36 6.62 11.13
N ARG A 145 13.83 7.04 12.29
CA ARG A 145 14.48 7.99 13.20
C ARG A 145 15.88 7.52 13.62
N LYS A 146 16.05 6.25 14.01
CA LYS A 146 17.37 5.69 14.40
C LYS A 146 18.38 5.72 13.25
N ILE A 147 17.94 5.44 12.03
CA ILE A 147 18.79 5.50 10.83
C ILE A 147 19.27 6.93 10.60
N LEU A 148 18.36 7.91 10.58
CA LEU A 148 18.73 9.32 10.41
C LEU A 148 19.68 9.81 11.52
N LYS A 149 19.43 9.41 12.76
CA LYS A 149 20.36 9.71 13.88
C LYS A 149 21.75 9.13 13.63
N SER A 150 21.82 7.93 13.05
CA SER A 150 23.11 7.29 12.70
C SER A 150 23.82 7.99 11.54
N ILE A 151 23.06 8.59 10.62
CA ILE A 151 23.61 9.45 9.56
C ILE A 151 24.18 10.73 10.20
N CYS A 152 23.42 11.46 11.02
CA CYS A 152 23.93 12.68 11.67
C CYS A 152 25.17 12.45 12.53
N LEU A 153 25.24 11.31 13.25
CA LEU A 153 26.35 10.98 14.16
C LEU A 153 27.45 10.13 13.50
N HIS A 154 27.56 10.19 12.17
CA HIS A 154 28.56 9.39 11.47
C HIS A 154 29.99 9.81 11.85
N ASN A 155 30.92 8.86 11.84
CA ASN A 155 32.37 9.13 12.03
C ASN A 155 33.23 8.60 10.87
N SER A 156 32.62 8.26 9.74
CA SER A 156 33.28 7.65 8.59
C SER A 156 33.13 8.48 7.32
N GLU A 157 34.03 8.26 6.36
CA GLU A 157 33.91 8.83 5.01
C GLU A 157 32.63 8.37 4.30
N VAL A 158 32.25 7.11 4.49
CA VAL A 158 30.99 6.54 4.00
C VAL A 158 29.81 7.34 4.51
N GLY A 159 29.77 7.63 5.81
CA GLY A 159 28.69 8.41 6.41
C GLY A 159 28.60 9.83 5.86
N ARG A 160 29.75 10.46 5.59
CA ARG A 160 29.79 11.78 4.93
C ARG A 160 29.17 11.73 3.54
N VAL A 161 29.50 10.71 2.75
CA VAL A 161 28.90 10.53 1.42
C VAL A 161 27.41 10.26 1.53
N VAL A 162 26.98 9.37 2.44
CA VAL A 162 25.56 9.04 2.67
C VAL A 162 24.76 10.28 3.03
N MET A 163 25.26 11.09 3.97
CA MET A 163 24.58 12.32 4.41
C MET A 163 24.32 13.29 3.25
N ASN A 164 25.25 13.36 2.29
CA ASN A 164 25.15 14.25 1.13
C ASN A 164 24.39 13.65 -0.07
N ASN A 165 24.00 12.37 -0.02
CA ASN A 165 23.46 11.64 -1.19
C ASN A 165 22.23 10.80 -0.87
N ILE A 166 21.48 11.13 0.17
CA ILE A 166 20.21 10.47 0.50
C ILE A 166 19.02 11.38 0.17
N TYR A 167 18.05 10.83 -0.58
CA TYR A 167 16.87 11.56 -1.05
C TYR A 167 15.57 10.80 -0.76
N GLY A 168 14.46 11.53 -0.55
CA GLY A 168 13.12 10.95 -0.36
C GLY A 168 12.86 10.26 0.99
N GLN A 169 13.83 10.29 1.91
CA GLN A 169 13.69 9.77 3.27
C GLN A 169 12.59 10.49 4.07
N MET A 170 12.43 11.80 3.84
CA MET A 170 11.41 12.62 4.50
C MET A 170 10.01 12.27 4.01
N ASP A 171 9.82 12.18 2.68
CA ASP A 171 8.57 11.70 2.08
C ASP A 171 8.12 10.36 2.65
N CYS A 172 9.05 9.43 2.84
CA CYS A 172 8.76 8.11 3.43
C CYS A 172 8.33 8.22 4.90
N MET A 173 8.99 9.07 5.69
CA MET A 173 8.58 9.32 7.08
C MET A 173 7.23 10.01 7.17
N ILE A 174 6.97 11.00 6.31
CA ILE A 174 5.67 11.68 6.20
C ILE A 174 4.57 10.67 5.84
N ALA A 175 4.81 9.77 4.89
CA ALA A 175 3.87 8.72 4.52
C ALA A 175 3.53 7.79 5.71
N VAL A 176 4.55 7.37 6.48
CA VAL A 176 4.36 6.58 7.71
C VAL A 176 3.61 7.37 8.77
N ALA A 177 3.99 8.63 9.01
CA ALA A 177 3.31 9.51 9.96
C ALA A 177 1.83 9.71 9.62
N ARG A 178 1.50 9.78 8.32
CA ARG A 178 0.11 9.86 7.84
C ARG A 178 -0.73 8.62 8.12
N CYS A 179 -0.11 7.48 8.43
CA CYS A 179 -0.82 6.26 8.80
C CYS A 179 -1.28 6.23 10.26
N PHE A 180 -0.76 7.09 11.14
CA PHE A 180 -1.17 7.14 12.54
C PHE A 180 -2.58 7.73 12.69
N ASN A 181 -3.42 7.07 13.48
CA ASN A 181 -4.68 7.65 13.94
C ASN A 181 -4.48 8.40 15.28
N ALA A 182 -5.52 9.09 15.76
CA ALA A 182 -5.48 9.86 17.00
C ALA A 182 -5.07 9.05 18.25
N GLU A 183 -5.54 7.80 18.36
CA GLU A 183 -5.20 6.90 19.46
C GLU A 183 -3.74 6.45 19.39
N ASP A 184 -3.30 6.04 18.20
CA ASP A 184 -1.91 5.65 17.92
C ASP A 184 -0.95 6.76 18.35
N VAL A 185 -1.27 8.01 17.98
CA VAL A 185 -0.46 9.19 18.33
C VAL A 185 -0.39 9.38 19.84
N ARG A 186 -1.51 9.27 20.56
CA ARG A 186 -1.54 9.42 22.02
C ARG A 186 -0.62 8.40 22.70
N GLN A 187 -0.64 7.15 22.23
CA GLN A 187 0.19 6.09 22.79
C GLN A 187 1.67 6.34 22.53
N VAL A 188 2.07 6.67 21.29
CA VAL A 188 3.49 6.93 21.01
C VAL A 188 4.02 8.22 21.62
N ALA A 189 3.15 9.22 21.83
CA ALA A 189 3.49 10.42 22.60
C ALA A 189 3.78 10.06 24.05
N ALA A 190 2.93 9.25 24.69
CA ALA A 190 3.17 8.77 26.06
C ALA A 190 4.45 7.91 26.19
N GLU A 191 4.85 7.21 25.13
CA GLU A 191 6.13 6.47 25.05
C GLU A 191 7.35 7.36 24.73
N GLY A 192 7.18 8.68 24.59
CA GLY A 192 8.25 9.63 24.28
C GLY A 192 8.84 9.44 22.87
N LEU A 193 8.08 8.90 21.91
CA LEU A 193 8.55 8.80 20.53
C LEU A 193 8.68 10.18 19.88
N LEU A 194 7.73 11.09 20.15
CA LEU A 194 7.73 12.44 19.59
C LEU A 194 8.93 13.24 20.09
N ASP A 195 9.21 13.17 21.39
CA ASP A 195 10.39 13.81 22.01
C ASP A 195 11.69 13.33 21.33
N ARG A 196 11.80 12.03 21.04
CA ARG A 196 12.97 11.47 20.34
C ARG A 196 13.08 11.94 18.89
N ILE A 197 11.96 12.20 18.20
CA ILE A 197 11.95 12.76 16.85
C ILE A 197 12.33 14.25 16.91
N GLU A 198 11.86 14.98 17.92
CA GLU A 198 12.27 16.37 18.18
C GLU A 198 13.77 16.47 18.49
N GLU A 199 14.32 15.57 19.31
CA GLU A 199 15.77 15.47 19.52
C GLU A 199 16.54 15.26 18.21
N LEU A 200 15.99 14.45 17.30
CA LEU A 200 16.59 14.23 15.98
C LEU A 200 16.52 15.50 15.13
N GLU A 201 15.43 16.27 15.20
CA GLU A 201 15.27 17.54 14.49
C GLU A 201 16.28 18.58 14.97
N GLN A 202 16.46 18.70 16.27
CA GLN A 202 17.47 19.57 16.86
C GLN A 202 18.89 19.16 16.46
N LEU A 203 19.15 17.85 16.37
CA LEU A 203 20.42 17.33 15.88
C LEU A 203 20.61 17.65 14.39
N ALA A 204 19.60 17.39 13.57
CA ALA A 204 19.64 17.60 12.12
C ALA A 204 19.90 19.08 11.76
N LYS A 205 19.32 20.01 12.53
CA LYS A 205 19.62 21.46 12.44
C LYS A 205 21.08 21.80 12.64
N GLN A 206 21.79 21.13 13.56
CA GLN A 206 23.22 21.39 13.81
C GLN A 206 24.08 21.04 12.59
N TYR A 207 23.61 20.11 11.76
CA TYR A 207 24.30 19.67 10.54
C TYR A 207 23.69 20.26 9.26
N CYS A 208 22.65 21.09 9.37
CA CYS A 208 21.88 21.62 8.22
C CYS A 208 21.38 20.52 7.27
N VAL A 209 20.85 19.43 7.82
CA VAL A 209 20.28 18.31 7.06
C VAL A 209 18.82 18.06 7.45
N PHE A 210 18.08 17.36 6.60
CA PHE A 210 16.70 16.90 6.87
C PHE A 210 15.72 18.04 7.25
N GLU A 211 15.70 19.11 6.45
CA GLU A 211 14.91 20.32 6.74
C GLU A 211 13.41 20.05 6.93
N GLU A 212 12.85 19.05 6.26
CA GLU A 212 11.43 18.68 6.31
C GLU A 212 11.03 17.82 7.52
N LEU A 213 11.96 17.52 8.44
CA LEU A 213 11.67 16.69 9.61
C LEU A 213 10.63 17.34 10.56
N ASN A 214 10.51 18.66 10.53
CA ASN A 214 9.45 19.39 11.24
C ASN A 214 8.05 19.03 10.72
N GLU A 215 7.88 18.77 9.42
CA GLU A 215 6.58 18.40 8.86
C GLU A 215 6.09 17.06 9.43
N VAL A 216 7.01 16.12 9.68
CA VAL A 216 6.69 14.85 10.36
C VAL A 216 6.12 15.12 11.76
N LEU A 217 6.76 16.01 12.53
CA LEU A 217 6.31 16.40 13.86
C LEU A 217 4.96 17.12 13.82
N ASP A 218 4.76 18.04 12.87
CA ASP A 218 3.53 18.79 12.70
C ASP A 218 2.34 17.86 12.38
N ILE A 219 2.54 16.91 11.46
CA ILE A 219 1.53 15.92 11.07
C ILE A 219 1.11 15.05 12.25
N VAL A 220 2.08 14.61 13.05
CA VAL A 220 1.78 13.75 14.21
C VAL A 220 1.15 14.58 15.33
N SER A 221 1.66 15.77 15.61
CA SER A 221 1.15 16.67 16.67
C SER A 221 -0.24 17.20 16.38
N ALA A 222 -0.56 17.53 15.12
CA ALA A 222 -1.91 17.94 14.72
C ALA A 222 -2.95 16.86 15.06
N ARG A 223 -2.60 15.58 14.88
CA ARG A 223 -3.49 14.46 15.23
C ARG A 223 -3.61 14.25 16.74
N LEU A 224 -2.58 14.59 17.52
CA LEU A 224 -2.67 14.61 18.99
C LEU A 224 -3.65 15.68 19.47
N GLY A 225 -3.62 16.87 18.87
CA GLY A 225 -4.58 17.95 19.19
C GLY A 225 -6.03 17.51 18.98
N VAL A 226 -6.31 16.84 17.86
CA VAL A 226 -7.64 16.26 17.57
C VAL A 226 -8.03 15.16 18.58
N ALA A 227 -7.05 14.37 19.05
CA ALA A 227 -7.25 13.30 20.03
C ALA A 227 -7.63 13.82 21.43
N LEU A 228 -7.19 15.04 21.77
CA LEU A 228 -7.45 15.68 23.08
C LEU A 228 -8.75 16.47 23.10
N THR A 229 -9.24 16.95 21.95
CA THR A 229 -10.55 17.63 21.84
C THR A 229 -11.73 16.68 21.69
N SER A 230 -11.47 15.41 21.35
CA SER A 230 -12.49 14.38 21.11
C SER A 230 -12.72 13.43 22.30
N ALA A 231 -12.06 13.71 23.44
CA ALA A 231 -12.17 12.96 24.70
C ALA A 231 -12.88 13.81 25.75
#